data_AF-A0A817JCV7-F1
#
_entry.id   AF-A0A817JCV7-F1
#
_cell.length_a   1.000
_cell.length_b   1.000
_cell.length_c   1.000
_cell.angle_alpha   90.00
_cell.angle_beta   90.00
_cell.angle_gamma   90.00
#
_symmetry.space_group_name_H-M   'P 1'
#
loop_
_entity.id
_entity.type
_entity.pdbx_description
1 polymer ?
#
loop_
_entity_poly.entity_id
_entity_poly.type
_entity_poly.pdbx_seq_one_letter_code
_entity_poly.pdbx_strand_id
1 'polypeptide(L)'
;MEKIKNEIRVNGGLLPEDKNQQQKSEHFDSNCITPGTPFMSKLADYLRYYIRHRMNTNPAWRSIEVILSDANVPGEGEHKIMD
;
A
#
# COMPACT_ATOMS: atom_id res chain seq x y z
N MET A 1 9.95 19.76 -15.43
CA MET A 1 8.64 20.43 -15.54
C MET A 1 8.65 21.87 -14.99
N GLU A 2 9.39 22.18 -13.92
CA GLU A 2 9.54 23.55 -13.39
C GLU A 2 9.87 24.62 -14.45
N LYS A 3 10.84 24.35 -15.33
CA LYS A 3 11.31 25.31 -16.32
C LYS A 3 10.21 25.74 -17.29
N ILE A 4 9.40 24.78 -17.76
CA ILE A 4 8.29 25.01 -18.69
C ILE A 4 7.14 25.76 -17.99
N LYS A 5 6.84 25.42 -16.72
CA LYS A 5 5.84 26.15 -15.91
C LYS A 5 6.23 27.61 -15.73
N ASN A 6 7.51 27.90 -15.48
CA ASN A 6 8.00 29.28 -15.30
C ASN A 6 7.94 30.08 -16.60
N GLU A 7 8.29 29.46 -17.73
CA GLU A 7 8.28 30.12 -19.05
C GLU A 7 6.85 30.52 -19.47
N ILE A 8 5.85 29.67 -19.21
CA ILE A 8 4.44 29.97 -19.48
C ILE A 8 3.94 31.15 -18.62
N ARG A 9 4.32 31.21 -17.35
CA ARG A 9 3.95 32.33 -16.44
C ARG A 9 4.58 33.65 -16.88
N VAL A 10 5.84 33.63 -17.31
CA VAL A 10 6.56 34.82 -17.79
C VAL A 10 5.95 35.36 -19.08
N ASN A 11 5.48 34.46 -19.96
CA ASN A 11 4.83 34.84 -21.22
C ASN A 11 3.33 35.20 -21.07
N GLY A 12 2.84 35.42 -19.84
CA GLY A 12 1.45 35.82 -19.56
C GLY A 12 0.42 34.72 -19.76
N GLY A 13 0.85 33.46 -19.93
CA GLY A 13 -0.02 32.30 -20.02
C GLY A 13 -0.61 31.94 -18.66
N LEU A 14 -1.93 31.74 -18.62
CA LEU A 14 -2.61 31.17 -17.46
C LEU A 14 -2.33 29.66 -17.40
N LEU A 15 -1.65 29.22 -16.34
CA LEU A 15 -1.60 27.81 -16.00
C LEU A 15 -2.90 27.43 -15.27
N PRO A 16 -3.49 26.25 -15.56
CA PRO A 16 -4.53 25.70 -14.71
C PRO A 16 -4.05 25.65 -13.27
N GLU A 17 -4.93 25.95 -12.31
CA GLU A 17 -4.71 25.70 -10.88
C GLU A 17 -4.09 24.30 -10.71
N ASP A 18 -2.97 24.20 -9.99
CA ASP A 18 -2.30 22.92 -9.74
C ASP A 18 -3.27 22.05 -8.90
N LYS A 19 -4.13 21.26 -9.56
CA LYS A 19 -5.03 20.27 -8.91
C LYS A 19 -4.25 19.29 -8.03
N ASN A 20 -2.94 19.19 -8.27
CA ASN A 20 -1.98 18.42 -7.48
C ASN A 20 -1.66 18.99 -6.10
N GLN A 21 -2.00 20.25 -5.80
CA GLN A 21 -1.68 20.86 -4.50
C GLN A 21 -2.64 20.38 -3.39
N GLN A 22 -3.88 20.02 -3.76
CA GLN A 22 -4.85 19.34 -2.88
C GLN A 22 -4.61 17.82 -2.81
N GLN A 23 -4.09 17.19 -3.88
CA GLN A 23 -3.81 15.75 -3.91
C GLN A 23 -2.47 15.36 -3.27
N LYS A 24 -1.60 16.32 -2.94
CA LYS A 24 -0.28 16.02 -2.34
C LYS A 24 -0.37 15.39 -0.95
N SER A 25 -1.50 15.55 -0.24
CA SER A 25 -1.78 14.90 1.05
C SER A 25 -2.38 13.49 0.93
N GLU A 26 -2.74 13.04 -0.27
CA GLU A 26 -3.40 11.73 -0.49
C GLU A 26 -2.55 10.77 -1.33
N HIS A 27 -1.29 11.10 -1.63
CA HIS A 27 -0.43 10.16 -2.36
C HIS A 27 0.07 9.07 -1.40
N PHE A 28 -0.29 7.82 -1.69
CA PHE A 28 0.20 6.66 -0.95
C PHE A 28 1.69 6.45 -1.22
N ASP A 29 2.52 6.57 -0.19
CA ASP A 29 3.94 6.27 -0.26
C ASP A 29 4.15 4.76 -0.41
N SER A 30 4.36 4.31 -1.65
CA SER A 30 4.50 2.88 -1.95
C SER A 30 5.75 2.26 -1.34
N ASN A 31 6.77 3.05 -0.98
CA ASN A 31 7.97 2.54 -0.31
C ASN A 31 7.65 2.00 1.10
N CYS A 32 6.50 2.38 1.67
CA CYS A 32 6.05 1.81 2.93
C CYS A 32 5.73 0.30 2.83
N ILE A 33 5.58 -0.26 1.62
CA ILE A 33 5.44 -1.69 1.37
C ILE A 33 6.82 -2.36 1.40
N THR A 34 7.48 -2.27 2.55
CA THR A 34 8.79 -2.89 2.78
C THR A 34 8.81 -3.49 4.20
N PRO A 35 9.40 -4.67 4.42
CA PRO A 35 9.58 -5.22 5.76
C PRO A 35 10.20 -4.21 6.74
N GLY A 36 9.74 -4.23 7.99
CA GLY A 36 10.23 -3.31 9.05
C GLY A 36 9.53 -1.95 9.11
N THR A 37 8.64 -1.62 8.16
CA THR A 37 7.85 -0.38 8.27
C THR A 37 6.66 -0.54 9.23
N PRO A 38 6.19 0.55 9.87
CA PRO A 38 4.96 0.52 10.67
C PRO A 38 3.73 0.12 9.87
N PHE A 39 3.73 0.39 8.55
CA PHE A 39 2.66 -0.03 7.64
C PHE A 39 2.56 -1.56 7.58
N MET A 40 3.67 -2.26 7.36
CA MET A 40 3.67 -3.72 7.26
C MET A 40 3.32 -4.41 8.59
N SER A 41 3.72 -3.84 9.73
CA SER A 41 3.28 -4.33 11.05
C SER A 41 1.77 -4.23 11.23
N LYS A 42 1.17 -3.07 10.92
CA LYS A 42 -0.28 -2.89 10.96
C LYS A 42 -1.01 -3.81 9.98
N LEU A 43 -0.48 -3.95 8.77
CA LEU A 43 -1.04 -4.84 7.76
C LEU A 43 -1.11 -6.29 8.27
N ALA A 44 -0.06 -6.79 8.92
CA ALA A 44 -0.05 -8.12 9.50
C ALA A 44 -1.16 -8.30 10.56
N ASP A 45 -1.38 -7.31 11.42
CA ASP A 45 -2.45 -7.37 12.44
C ASP A 45 -3.86 -7.35 11.83
N TYR A 46 -4.07 -6.52 10.80
CA TYR A 46 -5.34 -6.49 10.07
C TYR A 46 -5.59 -7.81 9.33
N LEU A 47 -4.57 -8.44 8.74
CA LEU A 47 -4.70 -9.75 8.09
C LEU A 47 -5.02 -10.86 9.10
N ARG A 48 -4.38 -10.86 10.29
CA ARG A 48 -4.72 -11.80 11.38
C ARG A 48 -6.18 -11.67 11.80
N TYR A 49 -6.66 -10.44 11.97
CA TYR A 49 -8.06 -10.18 12.27
C TYR A 49 -8.97 -10.66 11.15
N TYR A 50 -8.63 -10.34 9.90
CA TYR A 50 -9.42 -10.73 8.72
C TYR A 50 -9.56 -12.25 8.63
N ILE A 51 -8.47 -13.01 8.77
CA ILE A 51 -8.50 -14.48 8.74
C ILE A 51 -9.44 -15.01 9.82
N ARG A 52 -9.29 -14.55 11.07
CA ARG A 52 -10.17 -14.95 12.18
C ARG A 52 -11.64 -14.62 11.91
N HIS A 53 -11.90 -13.42 11.41
CA HIS A 53 -13.25 -12.99 11.05
C HIS A 53 -13.85 -13.89 9.96
N ARG A 54 -13.08 -14.23 8.93
CA ARG A 54 -13.52 -15.11 7.84
C ARG A 54 -13.78 -16.54 8.30
N MET A 55 -12.93 -17.10 9.14
CA MET A 55 -13.15 -18.43 9.73
C MET A 55 -14.45 -18.51 10.54
N ASN A 56 -14.81 -17.43 11.24
CA ASN A 56 -16.03 -17.38 12.06
C ASN A 56 -17.30 -17.12 11.24
N THR A 57 -17.23 -16.30 10.19
CA THR A 57 -18.40 -15.82 9.44
C THR A 57 -18.68 -16.57 8.15
N ASN A 58 -17.65 -17.15 7.52
CA ASN A 58 -17.77 -17.80 6.23
C ASN A 58 -17.68 -19.33 6.37
N PRO A 59 -18.76 -20.08 6.11
CA PRO A 59 -18.74 -21.55 6.19
C PRO A 59 -17.68 -22.21 5.30
N ALA A 60 -17.33 -21.61 4.16
CA ALA A 60 -16.32 -22.15 3.25
C ALA A 60 -14.90 -22.18 3.87
N TRP A 61 -14.68 -21.41 4.95
CA TRP A 61 -13.39 -21.33 5.64
C TRP A 61 -13.28 -22.30 6.83
N ARG A 62 -14.34 -23.07 7.13
CA ARG A 62 -14.36 -23.97 8.30
C ARG A 62 -13.51 -25.23 8.14
N SER A 63 -13.30 -25.68 6.91
CA SER A 63 -12.62 -26.94 6.60
C SER A 63 -11.28 -26.73 5.89
N ILE A 64 -10.69 -25.53 6.01
CA ILE A 64 -9.40 -25.20 5.42
C ILE A 64 -8.43 -24.77 6.52
N GLU A 65 -7.16 -25.09 6.31
CA GLU A 65 -6.07 -24.53 7.09
C GLU A 65 -5.61 -23.21 6.45
N VAL A 66 -5.38 -22.19 7.26
CA VAL A 66 -4.93 -20.88 6.79
C VAL A 66 -3.61 -20.55 7.45
N ILE A 67 -2.56 -20.41 6.64
CA ILE A 67 -1.21 -20.06 7.08
C ILE A 67 -0.95 -18.59 6.68
N LEU A 68 -0.47 -17.79 7.63
CA LEU A 68 -0.05 -16.40 7.39
C LEU A 68 1.46 -16.27 7.62
N SER A 69 2.21 -16.04 6.54
CA SER A 69 3.64 -15.71 6.58
C SER A 69 3.82 -14.21 6.30
N ASP A 70 3.93 -13.41 7.37
CA ASP A 70 4.04 -11.95 7.26
C ASP A 70 5.45 -11.48 6.86
N ALA A 71 5.65 -10.16 6.85
CA ALA A 71 6.92 -9.53 6.48
C ALA A 71 8.06 -9.71 7.50
N ASN A 72 7.79 -10.26 8.70
CA ASN A 72 8.83 -10.56 9.68
C ASN A 72 9.51 -11.91 9.39
N VAL A 73 8.89 -12.77 8.57
CA VAL A 73 9.50 -14.02 8.11
C VAL A 73 10.38 -13.71 6.90
N PRO A 74 11.71 -13.93 7.00
CA PRO A 74 12.64 -13.68 5.91
C PRO A 74 12.29 -14.50 4.65
N GLY A 75 12.65 -13.97 3.48
CA GLY A 75 12.38 -14.57 2.18
C GLY A 75 11.28 -13.85 1.41
N GLU A 76 11.45 -13.77 0.08
CA GLU A 76 10.45 -13.19 -0.80
C GLU A 76 9.19 -14.05 -0.81
N GLY A 77 8.03 -13.40 -0.98
CA GLY A 77 6.73 -14.07 -0.89
C GLY A 77 6.61 -15.26 -1.86
N GLU A 78 7.17 -15.14 -3.06
CA GLU A 78 7.16 -16.22 -4.06
C GLU A 78 8.02 -17.42 -3.63
N HIS A 79 9.19 -17.19 -3.05
CA HIS A 79 10.05 -18.28 -2.57
C HIS A 79 9.43 -18.99 -1.37
N LYS A 80 8.83 -18.25 -0.43
CA LYS A 80 8.13 -18.83 0.74
C LYS A 80 6.91 -19.70 0.39
N ILE A 81 6.36 -19.58 -0.80
CA ILE A 81 5.24 -20.41 -1.28
C ILE A 81 5.75 -21.68 -1.96
N MET A 82 6.92 -21.58 -2.61
CA MET A 82 7.54 -22.70 -3.32
C MET A 82 8.23 -23.68 -2.38
N ASP A 83 8.79 -23.16 -1.28
CA ASP A 83 9.43 -23.94 -0.21
C ASP A 83 8.38 -24.66 0.68
#